data_AF-A0A7S0EB24-F1
#
_entry.id   AF-A0A7S0EB24-F1
#
_cell.length_a   1.000
_cell.length_b   1.000
_cell.length_c   1.000
_cell.angle_alpha   90.00
_cell.angle_beta   90.00
_cell.angle_gamma   90.00
#
_symmetry.space_group_name_H-M   'P 1'
#
loop_
_entity.id
_entity.type
_entity.pdbx_description
1 polymer ?
#
loop_
_entity_poly.entity_id
_entity_poly.type
_entity_poly.pdbx_seq_one_letter_code
_entity_poly.pdbx_strand_id
1 'polypeptide(L)'
;QLASAREAEAERVSLKTQFRLIRHNIARVKLEGDLAVLVHSVDNSRDFHGKEEQGIEFDVEYADALNSIIRSYPAYTRVKDVAHLEDDEDKVALVKVLVQNGIATTLPVKK
;
A
#
# COMPACT_ATOMS: atom_id res chain seq x y z
N GLN A 1 9.02 -16.98 5.44
CA GLN A 1 7.88 -17.30 6.32
C GLN A 1 6.92 -16.11 6.49
N LEU A 2 7.39 -14.87 6.74
CA LEU A 2 6.53 -13.66 6.75
C LEU A 2 6.19 -13.13 5.34
N ALA A 3 7.16 -13.05 4.43
CA ALA A 3 6.94 -12.59 3.05
C ALA A 3 5.92 -13.49 2.31
N SER A 4 6.06 -14.81 2.43
CA SER A 4 5.13 -15.80 1.88
C SER A 4 3.70 -15.68 2.43
N ALA A 5 3.53 -15.22 3.67
CA ALA A 5 2.21 -15.01 4.26
C ALA A 5 1.54 -13.74 3.68
N ARG A 6 2.31 -12.66 3.49
CA ARG A 6 1.83 -11.41 2.88
C ARG A 6 1.42 -11.61 1.42
N GLU A 7 2.18 -12.41 0.69
CA GLU A 7 1.86 -12.77 -0.70
C GLU A 7 0.55 -13.56 -0.79
N ALA A 8 0.36 -14.56 0.08
CA ALA A 8 -0.90 -15.31 0.16
C ALA A 8 -2.09 -14.45 0.63
N GLU A 9 -1.86 -13.44 1.48
CA GLU A 9 -2.90 -12.48 1.87
C GLU A 9 -3.29 -11.57 0.70
N ALA A 10 -2.29 -11.06 -0.03
CA ALA A 10 -2.51 -10.22 -1.21
C ALA A 10 -3.28 -10.95 -2.30
N GLU A 11 -3.01 -12.23 -2.55
CA GLU A 11 -3.76 -13.00 -3.55
C GLU A 11 -5.27 -13.13 -3.24
N ARG A 12 -5.68 -12.89 -1.99
CA ARG A 12 -7.10 -12.90 -1.60
C ARG A 12 -7.76 -11.52 -1.69
N VAL A 13 -7.00 -10.49 -2.05
CA VAL A 13 -7.53 -9.13 -2.21
C VAL A 13 -8.52 -9.11 -3.37
N SER A 14 -9.70 -8.57 -3.11
CA SER A 14 -10.78 -8.37 -4.07
C SER A 14 -11.43 -7.02 -3.81
N LEU A 15 -12.32 -6.58 -4.70
CA LEU A 15 -13.08 -5.34 -4.56
C LEU A 15 -13.88 -5.22 -3.25
N LYS A 16 -14.26 -6.35 -2.64
CA LYS A 16 -15.00 -6.40 -1.37
C LYS A 16 -14.09 -6.31 -0.15
N THR A 17 -12.79 -6.53 -0.31
CA THR A 17 -11.82 -6.52 0.78
C THR A 17 -11.74 -5.12 1.38
N GLN A 18 -11.72 -5.05 2.71
CA GLN A 18 -11.39 -3.84 3.44
C GLN A 18 -9.92 -3.89 3.83
N PHE A 19 -9.21 -2.77 3.70
CA PHE A 19 -7.80 -2.66 4.03
C PHE A 19 -7.51 -1.36 4.78
N ARG A 20 -6.37 -1.33 5.45
CA ARG A 20 -5.87 -0.15 6.16
C ARG A 20 -4.33 -0.19 6.22
N LEU A 21 -3.69 0.98 6.23
CA LEU A 21 -2.26 1.07 6.56
C LEU A 21 -1.95 0.51 7.96
N ILE A 22 -0.78 -0.09 8.15
CA ILE A 22 -0.46 -0.74 9.44
C ILE A 22 -0.26 0.28 10.57
N ARG A 23 0.27 1.48 10.25
CA ARG A 23 0.48 2.57 11.23
C ARG A 23 0.53 3.93 10.54
N HIS A 24 0.37 4.98 11.33
CA HIS A 24 0.57 6.36 10.89
C HIS A 24 2.03 6.58 10.43
N ASN A 25 2.25 7.48 9.47
CA ASN A 25 3.57 7.82 8.92
C ASN A 25 4.39 6.62 8.40
N ILE A 26 3.75 5.51 8.00
CA ILE A 26 4.47 4.34 7.47
C ILE A 26 5.06 4.60 6.08
N ALA A 27 4.39 5.43 5.27
CA ALA A 27 4.75 5.71 3.89
C ALA A 27 4.48 7.18 3.51
N ARG A 28 5.19 7.66 2.48
CA ARG A 28 5.03 8.98 1.85
C ARG A 28 5.22 8.85 0.33
N VAL A 29 4.54 9.70 -0.44
CA VAL A 29 4.73 9.78 -1.89
C VAL A 29 5.76 10.85 -2.22
N LYS A 30 6.70 10.54 -3.11
CA LYS A 30 7.57 11.49 -3.80
C LYS A 30 7.27 11.45 -5.30
N LEU A 31 7.38 12.59 -5.96
CA LEU A 31 7.25 12.65 -7.42
C LEU A 31 8.64 12.80 -8.02
N GLU A 32 8.97 11.92 -8.97
CA GLU A 32 10.25 11.90 -9.68
C GLU A 32 9.98 11.81 -11.19
N GLY A 33 9.83 12.98 -11.82
CA GLY A 33 9.39 13.04 -13.22
C GLY A 33 7.97 12.50 -13.38
N ASP A 34 7.83 11.45 -14.19
CA ASP A 34 6.56 10.77 -14.47
C ASP A 34 6.29 9.60 -13.50
N LEU A 35 7.07 9.47 -12.43
CA LEU A 35 6.91 8.43 -11.40
C LEU A 35 6.40 8.99 -10.07
N ALA A 36 5.49 8.25 -9.45
CA ALA A 36 5.11 8.38 -8.06
C ALA A 36 5.82 7.30 -7.23
N VAL A 37 6.83 7.70 -6.46
CA VAL A 37 7.62 6.80 -5.61
C VAL A 37 7.03 6.75 -4.21
N LEU A 38 6.50 5.58 -3.82
CA LEU A 38 6.02 5.32 -2.47
C LEU A 38 7.16 4.88 -1.56
N VAL A 39 7.74 5.82 -0.83
CA VAL A 39 8.78 5.54 0.16
C VAL A 39 8.14 5.04 1.45
N HIS A 40 8.64 3.93 2.01
CA HIS A 40 8.10 3.34 3.24
C HIS A 40 9.20 2.96 4.25
N SER A 41 8.78 2.78 5.50
CA SER A 41 9.66 2.44 6.63
C SER A 41 9.53 0.99 7.10
N VAL A 42 8.93 0.10 6.29
CA VAL A 42 8.68 -1.30 6.67
C VAL A 42 10.00 -2.08 6.78
N ASP A 43 10.93 -1.84 5.86
CA ASP A 43 12.15 -2.63 5.73
C ASP A 43 13.42 -1.90 6.22
N ASN A 44 13.23 -0.72 6.84
CA ASN A 44 14.30 0.05 7.45
C ASN A 44 15.06 -0.79 8.47
N SER A 45 16.40 -0.67 8.45
CA SER A 45 17.21 -1.19 9.55
C SER A 45 16.89 -0.43 10.85
N ARG A 46 17.18 -1.07 11.98
CA ARG A 46 17.23 -0.41 13.28
C ARG A 46 18.48 0.45 13.44
N ASP A 47 19.48 0.23 12.60
CA ASP A 47 20.70 1.03 12.51
C ASP A 47 20.44 2.27 11.66
N PHE A 48 20.92 3.42 12.15
CA PHE A 48 20.79 4.68 11.42
C PHE A 48 21.49 4.58 10.06
N HIS A 49 20.75 4.82 8.98
CA HIS A 49 21.20 4.65 7.59
C HIS A 49 21.79 3.25 7.29
N GLY A 50 21.39 2.23 8.05
CA GLY A 50 21.89 0.86 7.86
C GLY A 50 21.42 0.21 6.55
N LYS A 51 20.45 0.81 5.87
CA LYS A 51 20.01 0.48 4.51
C LYS A 51 19.71 1.76 3.75
N GLU A 52 19.87 1.69 2.44
CA GLU A 52 19.41 2.73 1.53
C GLU A 52 17.88 2.89 1.59
N GLU A 53 17.40 4.10 1.28
CA GLU A 53 15.96 4.37 1.22
C GLU A 53 15.32 3.49 0.13
N GLN A 54 14.21 2.84 0.46
CA GLN A 54 13.49 1.97 -0.47
C GLN A 54 12.17 2.63 -0.86
N GLY A 55 11.84 2.54 -2.15
CA GLY A 55 10.62 3.05 -2.73
C GLY A 55 10.00 2.04 -3.67
N ILE A 56 8.67 2.06 -3.77
CA ILE A 56 7.92 1.32 -4.78
C ILE A 56 7.49 2.34 -5.83
N GLU A 57 7.86 2.09 -7.08
CA GLU A 57 7.56 2.95 -8.20
C GLU A 57 6.16 2.66 -8.76
N PHE A 58 5.43 3.73 -9.04
CA PHE A 58 4.16 3.73 -9.75
C PHE A 58 4.19 4.83 -10.80
N ASP A 59 3.28 4.77 -11.78
CA ASP A 59 3.05 5.90 -12.67
C ASP A 59 2.52 7.10 -11.87
N VAL A 60 2.86 8.32 -12.29
CA VAL A 60 2.47 9.56 -11.61
C VAL A 60 0.96 9.69 -11.40
N GLU A 61 0.14 9.07 -12.24
CA GLU A 61 -1.32 9.04 -12.15
C GLU A 61 -1.82 8.39 -10.85
N TYR A 62 -1.03 7.49 -10.25
CA TYR A 62 -1.36 6.84 -8.97
C TYR A 62 -1.11 7.74 -7.76
N ALA A 63 -0.45 8.89 -7.92
CA ALA A 63 -0.02 9.74 -6.80
C ALA A 63 -1.19 10.18 -5.91
N ASP A 64 -2.32 10.58 -6.51
CA ASP A 64 -3.49 11.04 -5.75
C ASP A 64 -4.18 9.88 -5.02
N ALA A 65 -4.26 8.71 -5.64
CA ALA A 65 -4.78 7.50 -5.02
C ALA A 65 -3.94 7.10 -3.79
N LEU A 66 -2.61 7.09 -3.94
CA LEU A 66 -1.66 6.81 -2.85
C LEU A 66 -1.80 7.83 -1.72
N ASN A 67 -1.87 9.13 -2.02
CA ASN A 67 -2.04 10.18 -1.03
C ASN A 67 -3.38 10.07 -0.29
N SER A 68 -4.46 9.72 -1.00
CA SER A 68 -5.78 9.47 -0.40
C SER A 68 -5.73 8.31 0.60
N ILE A 69 -5.06 7.20 0.24
CA ILE A 69 -4.86 6.04 1.14
C ILE A 69 -4.01 6.42 2.36
N ILE A 70 -2.96 7.23 2.20
CA ILE A 70 -2.14 7.70 3.33
C ILE A 70 -2.98 8.53 4.31
N ARG A 71 -3.83 9.42 3.79
CA ARG A 71 -4.69 10.29 4.59
C ARG A 71 -5.88 9.56 5.22
N SER A 72 -6.26 8.38 4.72
CA SER A 72 -7.40 7.63 5.26
C SER A 72 -7.08 6.90 6.56
N TYR A 73 -5.81 6.68 6.89
CA TYR A 73 -5.44 6.07 8.18
C TYR A 73 -5.93 6.95 9.35
N PRO A 74 -6.61 6.39 10.37
CA PRO A 74 -6.69 4.97 10.72
C PRO A 74 -7.99 4.25 10.29
N ALA A 75 -8.74 4.76 9.32
CA ALA A 75 -9.95 4.13 8.83
C ALA A 75 -9.64 2.94 7.90
N TYR A 76 -10.56 1.96 7.86
CA TYR A 76 -10.54 0.92 6.84
C TYR A 76 -11.29 1.40 5.59
N THR A 77 -10.66 1.23 4.44
CA THR A 77 -11.24 1.55 3.12
C THR A 77 -11.53 0.25 2.37
N ARG A 78 -12.64 0.17 1.63
CA ARG A 78 -12.87 -0.96 0.72
C ARG A 78 -12.07 -0.74 -0.55
N VAL A 79 -11.54 -1.80 -1.15
CA VAL A 79 -10.76 -1.72 -2.40
C VAL A 79 -11.55 -1.03 -3.51
N LYS A 80 -12.85 -1.36 -3.67
CA LYS A 80 -13.72 -0.70 -4.65
C LYS A 80 -13.88 0.82 -4.47
N ASP A 81 -13.66 1.31 -3.25
CA ASP A 81 -13.88 2.70 -2.85
C ASP A 81 -12.54 3.49 -2.85
N VAL A 82 -11.47 2.91 -3.40
CA VAL A 82 -10.20 3.65 -3.62
C VAL A 82 -10.46 4.77 -4.63
N ALA A 83 -10.22 6.00 -4.19
CA ALA A 83 -10.41 7.20 -4.99
C ALA A 83 -9.26 7.39 -6.00
N HIS A 84 -9.51 8.19 -7.03
CA HIS A 84 -8.54 8.61 -8.05
C HIS A 84 -8.04 7.49 -8.98
N LEU A 85 -8.62 6.29 -8.89
CA LEU A 85 -8.48 5.22 -9.87
C LEU A 85 -9.86 4.88 -10.44
N GLU A 86 -9.97 4.80 -11.75
CA GLU A 86 -11.23 4.46 -12.42
C GLU A 86 -11.38 2.93 -12.53
N ASP A 87 -10.30 2.25 -12.96
CA ASP A 87 -10.30 0.81 -13.16
C ASP A 87 -10.27 0.05 -11.81
N ASP A 88 -11.15 -0.93 -11.72
CA ASP A 88 -11.24 -1.84 -10.59
C ASP A 88 -10.05 -2.81 -10.54
N GLU A 89 -9.46 -3.15 -11.68
CA GLU A 89 -8.23 -3.97 -11.74
C GLU A 89 -7.04 -3.24 -11.12
N ASP A 90 -6.86 -1.95 -11.44
CA ASP A 90 -5.81 -1.10 -10.88
C ASP A 90 -5.96 -0.92 -9.37
N LYS A 91 -7.19 -0.73 -8.87
CA LYS A 91 -7.44 -0.65 -7.43
C LYS A 91 -7.03 -1.92 -6.72
N VAL A 92 -7.37 -3.08 -7.29
CA VAL A 92 -6.99 -4.38 -6.72
C VAL A 92 -5.47 -4.55 -6.77
N ALA A 93 -4.83 -4.27 -7.90
CA ALA A 93 -3.39 -4.37 -8.08
C ALA A 93 -2.63 -3.46 -7.09
N LEU A 94 -3.04 -2.20 -6.97
CA LEU A 94 -2.46 -1.25 -6.01
C LEU A 94 -2.52 -1.80 -4.58
N VAL A 95 -3.69 -2.26 -4.14
CA VAL A 95 -3.86 -2.77 -2.77
C VAL A 95 -3.08 -4.08 -2.55
N LYS A 96 -3.00 -4.96 -3.56
CA LYS A 96 -2.14 -6.15 -3.52
C LYS A 96 -0.69 -5.77 -3.24
N VAL A 97 -0.13 -4.81 -3.97
CA VAL A 97 1.25 -4.34 -3.78
C VAL A 97 1.46 -3.82 -2.35
N LEU A 98 0.53 -3.03 -1.81
CA LEU A 98 0.64 -2.51 -0.44
C LEU A 98 0.62 -3.63 0.62
N VAL A 99 -0.19 -4.67 0.42
CA VAL A 99 -0.29 -5.82 1.35
C VAL A 99 0.96 -6.71 1.25
N GLN A 100 1.43 -7.00 0.04
CA GLN A 100 2.65 -7.79 -0.20
C GLN A 100 3.87 -7.17 0.49
N ASN A 101 4.01 -5.85 0.39
CA ASN A 101 5.10 -5.10 1.01
C ASN A 101 4.88 -4.82 2.50
N GLY A 102 3.77 -5.30 3.10
CA GLY A 102 3.47 -5.09 4.52
C GLY A 102 3.28 -3.62 4.89
N ILE A 103 2.84 -2.79 3.95
CA ILE A 103 2.49 -1.39 4.15
C ILE A 103 1.02 -1.30 4.63
N ALA A 104 0.17 -2.17 4.10
CA ALA A 104 -1.23 -2.33 4.48
C ALA A 104 -1.54 -3.75 4.99
N THR A 105 -2.67 -3.88 5.68
CA THR A 105 -3.25 -5.15 6.11
C THR A 105 -4.74 -5.18 5.77
N THR A 106 -5.28 -6.38 5.54
CA THR A 106 -6.71 -6.58 5.25
C THR A 106 -7.51 -6.80 6.53
N LEU A 107 -8.79 -6.42 6.51
CA LEU A 107 -9.71 -6.74 7.60
C LEU A 107 -9.97 -8.25 7.58
N PRO A 108 -9.78 -8.97 8.71
CA PRO A 108 -10.06 -10.40 8.75
C PRO A 108 -11.54 -10.66 8.48
N VAL A 109 -11.82 -11.53 7.50
CA VAL A 109 -13.16 -12.05 7.29
C VAL A 109 -13.53 -12.88 8.52
N LYS A 110 -14.56 -12.47 9.28
CA LYS A 110 -15.10 -13.29 10.36
C LYS A 110 -15.61 -14.60 9.74
N LYS A 111 -15.12 -15.72 10.24
CA LYS A 111 -15.60 -17.06 9.89
C LYS A 111 -17.04 -17.27 10.34
#